data_AF-R7UBJ6-F1
#
_entry.id   AF-R7UBJ6-F1
#
_cell.length_a   1.000
_cell.length_b   1.000
_cell.length_c   1.000
_cell.angle_alpha   90.00
_cell.angle_beta   90.00
_cell.angle_gamma   90.00
#
_symmetry.space_group_name_H-M   'P 1'
#
loop_
_entity.id
_entity.type
_entity.pdbx_description
1 polymer ?
#
loop_
_entity_poly.entity_id
_entity_poly.type
_entity_poly.pdbx_seq_one_letter_code
_entity_poly.pdbx_strand_id
1 'polypeptide(L)'
;VWRCGGRVLSIPCSHAAHLERGGHREYRNNPEWISLMEYNYKRIAEVWLDEYKEYFYYYRPELLAVDAGDLSSRRAIKEKCSQKYDRDFSWFLKEVYPEL
;
A
#
# COMPACT_ATOMS: atom_id res chain seq x y z
N VAL A 1 -8.42 -4.74 1.66
CA VAL A 1 -9.76 -4.71 2.29
C VAL A 1 -10.83 -4.26 1.28
N TRP A 2 -10.81 -3.00 0.85
CA TRP A 2 -11.80 -2.43 -0.09
C TRP A 2 -12.02 -3.22 -1.38
N ARG A 3 -10.93 -3.55 -2.09
CA ARG A 3 -10.95 -4.36 -3.32
C ARG A 3 -11.39 -5.82 -3.11
N CYS A 4 -11.45 -6.28 -1.86
CA CYS A 4 -11.85 -7.65 -1.49
C CYS A 4 -13.21 -7.68 -0.79
N GLY A 5 -14.07 -6.68 -1.02
CA GLY A 5 -15.44 -6.64 -0.50
C GLY A 5 -15.59 -6.10 0.92
N GLY A 6 -14.49 -5.82 1.62
CA GLY A 6 -14.52 -5.23 2.96
C GLY A 6 -14.64 -3.71 2.96
N ARG A 7 -14.69 -3.12 4.17
CA ARG A 7 -14.71 -1.68 4.40
C ARG A 7 -13.79 -1.31 5.56
N VAL A 8 -13.27 -0.08 5.56
CA VAL A 8 -12.51 0.52 6.66
C VAL A 8 -13.29 1.71 7.19
N LEU A 9 -13.55 1.73 8.51
CA LEU A 9 -14.37 2.75 9.16
C LEU A 9 -13.59 3.39 10.30
N SER A 10 -13.68 4.72 10.41
CA SER A 10 -13.28 5.44 11.61
C SER A 10 -14.49 5.50 12.55
N ILE A 11 -14.33 5.00 13.78
CA ILE A 11 -15.43 4.90 14.76
C ILE A 11 -15.25 6.00 15.82
N PRO A 12 -15.99 7.12 15.76
CA PRO A 12 -15.75 8.27 16.63
C PRO A 12 -16.05 7.99 18.10
N CYS A 13 -16.87 6.97 18.41
CA CYS A 13 -17.20 6.59 19.79
C CYS A 13 -16.19 5.63 20.44
N SER A 14 -15.19 5.13 19.70
CA SER A 14 -14.16 4.23 20.20
C SER A 14 -12.84 4.97 20.26
N HIS A 15 -12.31 5.16 21.48
CA HIS A 15 -11.14 6.00 21.69
C HIS A 15 -9.95 5.17 22.18
N ALA A 16 -8.81 5.31 21.51
CA ALA A 16 -7.52 4.85 21.97
C ALA A 16 -6.51 5.98 21.79
N ALA A 17 -5.74 6.30 22.82
CA ALA A 17 -4.68 7.28 22.74
C ALA A 17 -3.38 6.62 22.25
N HIS A 18 -2.72 7.23 21.26
CA HIS A 18 -1.37 6.87 20.86
C HIS A 18 -0.42 7.97 21.32
N LEU A 19 0.57 7.61 22.14
CA LEU A 19 1.66 8.52 22.50
C LEU A 19 2.64 8.57 21.32
N GLU A 20 2.58 9.64 20.54
CA GLU A 20 3.52 9.84 19.45
C GLU A 20 4.94 9.92 20.02
N ARG A 21 5.82 9.06 19.48
CA ARG A 21 7.23 9.11 19.81
C ARG A 21 7.83 10.25 18.99
N GLY A 22 8.01 11.41 19.64
CA GLY A 22 8.43 12.66 19.02
C GLY A 22 9.64 12.47 18.10
N GLY A 23 9.41 12.59 16.78
CA GLY A 23 10.45 12.70 15.76
C GLY A 23 11.61 11.72 15.91
N HIS A 24 11.34 10.42 15.74
CA HIS A 24 12.31 9.33 15.64
C HIS A 24 13.36 9.54 14.52
N ARG A 25 14.23 10.55 14.63
CA ARG A 25 15.34 10.79 13.69
C ARG A 25 16.28 9.59 13.63
N GLU A 26 16.42 8.86 14.74
CA GLU A 26 17.26 7.66 14.84
C GLU A 26 16.80 6.51 13.93
N TYR A 27 15.49 6.33 13.74
CA TYR A 27 14.96 5.32 12.80
C TYR A 27 14.82 5.88 11.38
N ARG A 28 14.52 7.17 11.24
CA ARG A 28 14.27 7.80 9.94
C ARG A 28 15.51 7.88 9.06
N ASN A 29 16.69 7.94 9.67
CA ASN A 29 17.98 7.96 8.98
C ASN A 29 18.72 6.62 9.05
N ASN A 30 18.10 5.57 9.60
CA ASN A 30 18.72 4.26 9.66
C ASN A 30 18.58 3.56 8.30
N PRO A 31 19.69 3.22 7.62
CA PRO A 31 19.65 2.63 6.28
C PRO A 31 18.88 1.30 6.20
N GLU A 32 18.93 0.47 7.24
CA GLU A 32 18.21 -0.82 7.26
C GLU A 32 16.70 -0.59 7.30
N TRP A 33 16.24 0.38 8.09
CA TRP A 33 14.83 0.74 8.15
C TRP A 33 14.33 1.35 6.85
N ILE A 34 15.13 2.21 6.21
CA ILE A 34 14.81 2.77 4.90
C ILE A 34 14.69 1.64 3.88
N SER A 35 15.67 0.74 3.80
CA SER A 35 15.64 -0.40 2.88
C SER A 35 14.41 -1.29 3.08
N LEU A 36 14.04 -1.58 4.35
CA LEU A 36 12.84 -2.35 4.66
C LEU A 36 11.55 -1.63 4.25
N MET A 37 11.48 -0.32 4.46
CA MET A 37 10.35 0.51 4.04
C MET A 37 10.20 0.50 2.51
N GLU A 38 11.29 0.68 1.79
CA GLU A 38 11.36 0.66 0.32
C GLU A 38 10.95 -0.70 -0.26
N TYR A 39 11.46 -1.79 0.33
CA TYR A 39 11.05 -3.15 0.03
C TYR A 39 9.53 -3.34 0.19
N ASN A 40 8.96 -2.87 1.30
CA ASN A 40 7.53 -3.01 1.57
C ASN A 40 6.67 -2.14 0.63
N TYR A 41 7.08 -0.90 0.34
CA TYR A 41 6.38 -0.03 -0.60
C TYR A 41 6.38 -0.62 -2.00
N LYS A 42 7.51 -1.14 -2.47
CA LYS A 42 7.61 -1.85 -3.76
C LYS A 42 6.59 -2.98 -3.85
N ARG A 43 6.50 -3.81 -2.82
CA ARG A 43 5.58 -4.97 -2.79
C ARG A 43 4.12 -4.55 -2.82
N ILE A 44 3.77 -3.44 -2.18
CA ILE A 44 2.41 -2.89 -2.25
C ILE A 44 2.13 -2.38 -3.66
N ALA A 45 3.04 -1.59 -4.24
CA ALA A 45 2.89 -1.03 -5.58
C ALA A 45 2.72 -2.12 -6.64
N GLU A 46 3.57 -3.14 -6.63
CA GLU A 46 3.53 -4.24 -7.61
C GLU A 46 2.28 -5.12 -7.52
N VAL A 47 1.61 -5.16 -6.36
CA VAL A 47 0.43 -6.01 -6.17
C VAL A 47 -0.86 -5.21 -6.34
N TRP A 48 -0.95 -4.01 -5.76
CA TRP A 48 -2.24 -3.35 -5.53
C TRP A 48 -2.51 -2.09 -6.33
N LEU A 49 -1.50 -1.46 -6.95
CA LEU A 49 -1.69 -0.20 -7.67
C LEU A 49 -1.98 -0.39 -9.17
N ASP A 50 -1.96 -1.63 -9.66
CA ASP A 50 -2.24 -1.96 -11.07
C ASP A 50 -1.37 -1.08 -12.01
N GLU A 51 -1.94 -0.43 -13.03
CA GLU A 51 -1.25 0.51 -13.93
C GLU A 51 -0.79 1.80 -13.23
N TYR A 52 -1.44 2.20 -12.13
CA TYR A 52 -1.11 3.43 -11.40
C TYR A 52 0.22 3.35 -10.65
N LYS A 53 0.83 2.15 -10.57
CA LYS A 53 2.20 2.02 -10.07
C LYS A 53 3.21 2.82 -10.90
N GLU A 54 2.88 3.17 -12.15
CA GLU A 54 3.70 4.05 -12.98
C GLU A 54 3.86 5.45 -12.35
N TYR A 55 2.78 6.03 -11.80
CA TYR A 55 2.85 7.29 -11.07
C TYR A 55 3.70 7.15 -9.80
N PHE A 56 3.56 6.03 -9.09
CA PHE A 56 4.39 5.76 -7.91
C PHE A 56 5.88 5.73 -8.26
N TYR A 57 6.27 5.06 -9.34
CA TYR A 57 7.67 5.02 -9.79
C TYR A 57 8.14 6.30 -10.45
N TYR A 58 7.24 7.11 -11.02
CA TYR A 58 7.59 8.44 -11.50
C TYR A 58 8.08 9.33 -10.35
N TYR A 59 7.42 9.29 -9.19
CA TYR A 59 7.83 10.05 -8.01
C TYR A 59 8.95 9.40 -7.19
N ARG A 60 9.09 8.07 -7.27
CA ARG A 60 10.07 7.27 -6.52
C ARG A 60 10.86 6.34 -7.46
N PRO A 61 11.60 6.88 -8.44
CA PRO A 61 12.26 6.07 -9.48
C PRO A 61 13.35 5.15 -8.91
N GLU A 62 13.96 5.51 -7.78
CA GLU A 62 14.95 4.68 -7.10
C GLU A 62 14.39 3.31 -6.69
N LEU A 63 13.07 3.21 -6.48
CA LEU A 63 12.41 1.96 -6.13
C LEU A 63 12.26 1.01 -7.32
N LEU A 64 12.53 1.42 -8.55
CA LEU A 64 12.59 0.49 -9.68
C LEU A 64 13.69 -0.55 -9.51
N ALA A 65 14.81 -0.19 -8.88
CA ALA A 65 15.97 -1.06 -8.65
C ALA A 65 15.81 -2.00 -7.44
N VAL A 66 14.82 -1.77 -6.58
CA VAL A 66 14.59 -2.58 -5.37
C VAL A 66 13.94 -3.91 -5.74
N ASP A 67 14.54 -5.01 -5.29
CA ASP A 67 13.96 -6.35 -5.42
C ASP A 67 12.71 -6.48 -4.54
N ALA A 68 11.58 -6.80 -5.16
CA ALA A 68 10.32 -7.02 -4.45
C ALA A 68 10.25 -8.41 -3.78
N GLY A 69 11.18 -9.32 -4.10
CA GLY A 69 11.11 -10.73 -3.73
C GLY A 69 9.88 -11.43 -4.35
N ASP A 70 9.53 -12.61 -3.82
CA ASP A 70 8.37 -13.34 -4.33
C ASP A 70 7.03 -12.67 -3.95
N LEU A 71 6.18 -12.49 -4.98
CA LEU A 71 4.85 -11.91 -4.91
C LEU A 71 3.75 -12.90 -5.32
N SER A 72 4.08 -14.13 -5.68
CA SER A 72 3.15 -15.16 -6.19
C SER A 72 1.88 -15.29 -5.34
N SER A 73 2.05 -15.51 -4.03
CA SER A 73 0.95 -15.65 -3.08
C SER A 73 0.08 -14.40 -2.97
N ARG A 74 0.68 -13.21 -3.09
CA ARG A 74 -0.05 -11.93 -2.99
C ARG A 74 -0.82 -11.62 -4.25
N ARG A 75 -0.25 -11.93 -5.42
CA ARG A 75 -0.93 -11.84 -6.71
C ARG A 75 -2.11 -12.81 -6.78
N ALA A 76 -1.94 -14.05 -6.31
CA ALA A 76 -3.05 -15.01 -6.23
C ALA A 76 -4.22 -14.52 -5.34
N ILE A 77 -3.93 -13.83 -4.23
CA ILE A 77 -4.98 -13.22 -3.39
C ILE A 77 -5.68 -12.08 -4.14
N LYS A 78 -4.91 -11.19 -4.76
CA LYS A 78 -5.43 -10.07 -5.56
C LYS A 78 -6.32 -10.56 -6.69
N GLU A 79 -5.90 -11.60 -7.42
CA GLU A 79 -6.67 -12.23 -8.49
C GLU A 79 -7.99 -12.78 -7.97
N LYS A 80 -7.97 -13.56 -6.88
CA LYS A 80 -9.20 -14.07 -6.24
C LYS A 80 -10.16 -12.96 -5.82
N CYS A 81 -9.65 -11.85 -5.28
CA CYS A 81 -10.48 -10.70 -4.93
C CYS A 81 -11.07 -10.03 -6.17
N SER A 82 -10.24 -9.81 -7.20
CA SER A 82 -10.66 -9.13 -8.43
C SER A 82 -11.70 -9.95 -9.16
N GLN A 83 -11.51 -11.27 -9.28
CA GLN A 83 -12.49 -12.19 -9.87
C GLN A 83 -13.82 -12.22 -9.11
N LYS A 84 -13.79 -12.13 -7.78
CA LYS A 84 -15.00 -12.22 -6.95
C LYS A 84 -15.80 -10.92 -6.92
N TYR A 85 -15.13 -9.77 -6.90
CA TYR A 85 -15.78 -8.48 -6.66
C TYR A 85 -15.77 -7.54 -7.87
N ASP A 86 -15.04 -7.88 -8.93
CA ASP A 86 -14.84 -7.06 -10.13
C ASP A 86 -14.31 -5.65 -9.78
N ARG A 87 -13.20 -5.62 -9.01
CA ARG A 87 -12.61 -4.38 -8.47
C ARG A 87 -11.10 -4.33 -8.68
N ASP A 88 -10.69 -3.40 -9.50
CA ASP A 88 -9.29 -3.01 -9.68
C ASP A 88 -8.93 -1.78 -8.82
N PHE A 89 -7.74 -1.21 -9.04
CA PHE A 89 -7.33 0.03 -8.39
C PHE A 89 -8.05 1.27 -8.96
N SER A 90 -8.41 1.27 -10.26
CA SER A 90 -9.24 2.32 -10.85
C SER A 90 -10.58 2.48 -10.12
N TRP A 91 -11.26 1.36 -9.82
CA TRP A 91 -12.48 1.34 -9.01
C TRP A 91 -12.25 1.91 -7.61
N PHE A 92 -11.11 1.62 -6.98
CA PHE A 92 -10.80 2.14 -5.66
C PHE A 92 -10.67 3.67 -5.68
N LEU A 93 -9.96 4.23 -6.66
CA LEU A 93 -9.85 5.69 -6.81
C LEU A 93 -11.21 6.32 -7.09
N LYS A 94 -12.01 5.74 -7.98
CA LYS A 94 -13.30 6.31 -8.34
C LYS A 94 -14.35 6.24 -7.23
N GLU A 95 -14.44 5.12 -6.52
CA GLU A 95 -15.58 4.82 -5.65
C GLU A 95 -15.24 4.90 -4.14
N VAL A 96 -13.96 4.84 -3.77
CA VAL A 96 -13.54 4.84 -2.36
C VAL A 96 -12.72 6.08 -2.00
N TYR A 97 -11.87 6.57 -2.90
CA TYR A 97 -11.05 7.76 -2.63
C TYR A 97 -10.92 8.70 -3.85
N PRO A 98 -12.05 9.30 -4.29
CA PRO A 98 -12.07 10.16 -5.48
C PRO A 98 -11.41 11.53 -5.28
N GLU A 99 -11.12 11.92 -4.04
CA GLU A 99 -10.45 13.18 -3.70
C GLU A 99 -8.92 13.09 -3.72
N LEU A 100 -8.36 11.89 -3.99
CA LEU A 100 -6.92 11.69 -4.17
C LEU A 100 -6.42 12.38 -5.45
#